data_AF-A0A7Y9XGY8-F1
#
_entry.id   AF-A0A7Y9XGY8-F1
#
_cell.length_a   1.000
_cell.length_b   1.000
_cell.length_c   1.000
_cell.angle_alpha   90.00
_cell.angle_beta   90.00
_cell.angle_gamma   90.00
#
_symmetry.space_group_name_H-M   'P 1'
#
loop_
_entity.id
_entity.type
_entity.pdbx_description
1 polymer ?
#
loop_
_entity_poly.entity_id
_entity_poly.type
_entity_poly.pdbx_seq_one_letter_code
_entity_poly.pdbx_strand_id
1 'polypeptide(L)'
;MSRRTSAASCAAVLLTLTLTGCVSLEDLDRYAQSVVTGVPMDSFDQVDREAPFAGSPAEDYGEGFDTPEAVSAGSFTEKQVAQAYSRTQDLLEAVYLDQDAVFGGDNSEFTVLLSGQSLKWYMSNLDNEDFDLNSRHVPFNLTPGTAEPVGDVVKVDGAMRAEAARDDRGQDYLAVHTEYTIVHPVARPGEPVSVRLVTTHHGEVSFYDVGGGALEAWPNWWRFVGPVHCVEEYTFTPAYPDEFPEGERPKGVPEDAYDRESTEEPDEECSAIGQT
;
A
#
# COMPACT_ATOMS: atom_id res chain seq x y z
N MET A 1 -34.79 75.17 -19.48
CA MET A 1 -34.00 74.53 -20.55
C MET A 1 -34.20 73.03 -20.44
N SER A 2 -34.75 72.46 -21.51
CA SER A 2 -35.18 71.06 -21.65
C SER A 2 -33.99 70.14 -21.92
N ARG A 3 -33.94 68.97 -21.27
CA ARG A 3 -33.40 67.74 -21.88
C ARG A 3 -34.20 66.52 -21.43
N ARG A 4 -34.50 65.71 -22.44
CA ARG A 4 -35.39 64.56 -22.49
C ARG A 4 -34.75 63.27 -21.94
N THR A 5 -35.62 62.43 -21.39
CA THR A 5 -35.66 60.94 -21.38
C THR A 5 -34.50 60.16 -22.01
N SER A 6 -34.06 59.09 -21.31
CA SER A 6 -34.21 57.72 -21.85
C SER A 6 -34.05 56.68 -20.74
N ALA A 7 -35.02 55.77 -20.66
CA ALA A 7 -34.88 54.47 -20.00
C ALA A 7 -34.20 53.51 -20.98
N ALA A 8 -33.33 52.62 -20.49
CA ALA A 8 -32.89 51.44 -21.21
C ALA A 8 -32.65 50.30 -20.21
N SER A 9 -33.31 49.19 -20.51
CA SER A 9 -33.45 47.97 -19.74
C SER A 9 -32.20 47.09 -19.72
N CYS A 10 -32.15 46.23 -18.70
CA CYS A 10 -31.74 44.82 -18.70
C CYS A 10 -30.67 44.35 -19.69
N ALA A 11 -29.54 43.90 -19.14
CA ALA A 11 -28.94 42.61 -19.51
C ALA A 11 -28.01 42.16 -18.37
N ALA A 12 -28.54 41.35 -17.45
CA ALA A 12 -27.71 40.50 -16.62
C ALA A 12 -27.17 39.40 -17.54
N VAL A 13 -25.88 39.45 -17.84
CA VAL A 13 -25.18 38.35 -18.51
C VAL A 13 -24.98 37.26 -17.47
N LEU A 14 -25.93 36.32 -17.41
CA LEU A 14 -25.72 35.01 -16.81
C LEU A 14 -24.72 34.27 -17.68
N LEU A 15 -23.45 34.27 -17.26
CA LEU A 15 -22.46 33.33 -17.73
C LEU A 15 -22.84 31.95 -17.17
N THR A 16 -23.64 31.20 -17.92
CA THR A 16 -23.83 29.77 -17.72
C THR A 16 -22.55 29.06 -18.12
N LEU A 17 -21.68 28.81 -17.14
CA LEU A 17 -20.64 27.79 -17.26
C LEU A 17 -21.35 26.43 -17.32
N THR A 18 -21.51 25.91 -18.53
CA THR A 18 -21.88 24.51 -18.75
C THR A 18 -20.65 23.66 -18.41
N LEU A 19 -20.48 23.32 -17.13
CA LEU A 19 -19.60 22.25 -16.70
C LEU A 19 -20.29 20.93 -17.10
N THR A 20 -19.95 20.43 -18.27
CA THR A 20 -20.07 19.01 -18.61
C THR A 20 -19.07 18.24 -17.77
N GLY A 21 -19.52 17.88 -16.56
CA GLY A 21 -18.92 16.89 -15.70
C GLY A 21 -20.01 16.49 -14.73
N CYS A 22 -20.49 15.25 -14.81
CA CYS A 22 -21.42 14.70 -13.83
C CYS A 22 -20.66 14.48 -12.53
N VAL A 23 -20.38 15.56 -11.81
CA VAL A 23 -19.99 15.49 -10.40
C VAL A 23 -21.28 15.19 -9.66
N SER A 24 -21.29 14.13 -8.85
CA SER A 24 -22.50 13.78 -8.10
C SER A 24 -22.85 14.94 -7.16
N LEU A 25 -24.14 15.09 -6.84
CA LEU A 25 -24.55 16.07 -5.83
C LEU A 25 -23.92 15.77 -4.46
N GLU A 26 -23.50 14.53 -4.21
CA GLU A 26 -22.79 14.10 -3.00
C GLU A 26 -21.34 14.63 -2.98
N ASP A 27 -20.66 14.63 -4.13
CA ASP A 27 -19.31 15.19 -4.25
C ASP A 27 -19.31 16.73 -4.12
N LEU A 28 -20.35 17.39 -4.63
CA LEU A 28 -20.53 18.83 -4.44
C LEU A 28 -20.85 19.19 -2.98
N ASP A 29 -21.58 18.36 -2.26
CA ASP A 29 -21.87 18.58 -0.84
C ASP A 29 -20.62 18.34 0.02
N ARG A 30 -19.81 17.31 -0.30
CA ARG A 30 -18.50 17.07 0.32
C ARG A 30 -17.54 18.24 0.08
N TYR A 31 -17.53 18.80 -1.14
CA TYR A 31 -16.73 19.96 -1.50
C TYR A 31 -17.25 21.25 -0.85
N ALA A 32 -18.56 21.41 -0.69
CA ALA A 32 -19.14 22.56 -0.02
C ALA A 32 -18.91 22.52 1.50
N GLN A 33 -18.95 21.34 2.11
CA GLN A 33 -18.63 21.16 3.53
C GLN A 33 -17.15 21.49 3.81
N SER A 34 -16.22 21.07 2.94
CA SER A 34 -14.79 21.38 3.11
C SER A 34 -14.44 22.86 3.00
N VAL A 35 -15.22 23.65 2.24
CA VAL A 35 -15.01 25.10 2.08
C VAL A 35 -15.72 25.93 3.16
N VAL A 36 -16.82 25.42 3.74
CA VAL A 36 -17.62 26.15 4.74
C VAL A 36 -17.14 25.91 6.17
N THR A 37 -16.57 24.73 6.46
CA THR A 37 -15.88 24.52 7.73
C THR A 37 -14.42 24.90 7.54
N GLY A 38 -14.07 26.14 7.84
CA GLY A 38 -12.69 26.56 8.06
C GLY A 38 -12.09 25.87 9.29
N VAL A 39 -11.97 24.55 9.22
CA VAL A 39 -11.14 23.76 10.13
C VAL A 39 -9.72 23.94 9.59
N PRO A 40 -8.81 24.56 10.35
CA PRO A 40 -7.39 24.56 10.02
C PRO A 40 -6.90 23.11 9.80
N MET A 41 -5.72 22.89 9.22
CA MET A 41 -5.03 21.60 9.35
C MET A 41 -4.60 21.29 10.81
N ASP A 42 -5.37 21.71 11.80
CA ASP A 42 -5.11 21.39 13.18
C ASP A 42 -5.68 19.98 13.44
N SER A 43 -4.79 19.03 13.76
CA SER A 43 -5.03 17.67 14.31
C SER A 43 -5.19 16.47 13.36
N PHE A 44 -5.16 16.63 12.04
CA PHE A 44 -5.29 15.50 11.12
C PHE A 44 -3.99 14.66 11.11
N ASP A 45 -4.13 13.37 11.38
CA ASP A 45 -3.13 12.29 11.37
C ASP A 45 -2.21 12.08 12.57
N GLN A 46 -2.29 12.86 13.65
CA GLN A 46 -1.68 12.38 14.90
C GLN A 46 -2.47 11.18 15.41
N VAL A 47 -1.90 9.99 15.21
CA VAL A 47 -2.47 8.72 15.67
C VAL A 47 -2.57 8.74 17.19
N ASP A 48 -3.77 8.47 17.71
CA ASP A 48 -3.93 8.18 19.13
C ASP A 48 -3.16 6.89 19.43
N ARG A 49 -2.08 6.99 20.20
CA ARG A 49 -1.23 5.84 20.52
C ARG A 49 -1.97 4.75 21.32
N GLU A 50 -3.05 5.10 22.02
CA GLU A 50 -3.88 4.14 22.75
C GLU A 50 -4.91 3.45 21.85
N ALA A 51 -5.24 4.07 20.70
CA ALA A 51 -6.20 3.55 19.73
C ALA A 51 -5.72 3.82 18.30
N PRO A 52 -4.60 3.20 17.86
CA PRO A 52 -3.89 3.65 16.68
C PRO A 52 -4.65 3.47 15.36
N PHE A 53 -5.72 2.69 15.34
CA PHE A 53 -6.55 2.45 14.16
C PHE A 53 -7.92 3.12 14.22
N ALA A 54 -8.25 3.80 15.32
CA ALA A 54 -9.58 4.39 15.51
C ALA A 54 -9.92 5.39 14.41
N GLY A 55 -11.12 5.24 13.85
CA GLY A 55 -11.64 6.14 12.81
C GLY A 55 -11.04 5.93 11.42
N SER A 56 -10.36 4.81 11.15
CA SER A 56 -9.98 4.40 9.80
C SER A 56 -10.57 3.02 9.46
N PRO A 57 -10.60 2.61 8.17
CA PRO A 57 -11.02 1.26 7.79
C PRO A 57 -10.27 0.15 8.52
N ALA A 58 -9.01 0.40 8.91
CA ALA A 58 -8.16 -0.56 9.61
C ALA A 58 -8.68 -0.98 11.00
N GLU A 59 -9.61 -0.22 11.60
CA GLU A 59 -10.20 -0.57 12.90
C GLU A 59 -10.84 -1.97 12.88
N ASP A 60 -11.42 -2.36 11.74
CA ASP A 60 -12.13 -3.63 11.54
C ASP A 60 -11.26 -4.74 10.93
N TYR A 61 -9.97 -4.47 10.65
CA TYR A 61 -9.07 -5.43 10.00
C TYR A 61 -8.55 -6.50 10.98
N GLY A 62 -8.07 -7.60 10.41
CA GLY A 62 -7.41 -8.69 11.12
C GLY A 62 -5.97 -8.36 11.56
N GLU A 63 -5.33 -9.30 12.24
CA GLU A 63 -3.96 -9.20 12.75
C GLU A 63 -3.19 -10.45 12.29
N GLY A 64 -2.79 -10.47 11.02
CA GLY A 64 -2.13 -11.62 10.38
C GLY A 64 -2.65 -11.93 8.98
N PHE A 65 -2.05 -12.93 8.34
CA PHE A 65 -2.43 -13.36 6.99
C PHE A 65 -3.17 -14.70 7.06
N ASP A 66 -4.50 -14.64 7.12
CA ASP A 66 -5.32 -15.85 7.18
C ASP A 66 -5.13 -16.74 5.93
N THR A 67 -5.00 -18.04 6.16
CA THR A 67 -4.89 -19.02 5.09
C THR A 67 -6.25 -19.65 4.79
N PRO A 68 -6.70 -19.68 3.52
CA PRO A 68 -7.95 -20.31 3.17
C PRO A 68 -7.85 -21.84 3.23
N GLU A 69 -8.99 -22.52 3.23
CA GLU A 69 -9.04 -23.97 3.13
C GLU A 69 -8.37 -24.44 1.84
N ALA A 70 -7.41 -25.36 1.97
CA ALA A 70 -6.66 -25.88 0.84
C ALA A 70 -7.54 -26.83 0.01
N VAL A 71 -7.49 -26.67 -1.31
CA VAL A 71 -8.10 -27.56 -2.29
C VAL A 71 -7.05 -27.87 -3.35
N SER A 72 -7.04 -29.09 -3.89
CA SER A 72 -6.13 -29.44 -4.99
C SER A 72 -6.28 -28.49 -6.19
N ALA A 73 -5.16 -28.08 -6.78
CA ALA A 73 -5.12 -27.21 -7.95
C ALA A 73 -4.33 -27.89 -9.07
N GLY A 74 -4.99 -28.23 -10.18
CA GLY A 74 -4.34 -28.95 -11.29
C GLY A 74 -3.70 -30.27 -10.86
N SER A 75 -2.38 -30.40 -11.05
CA SER A 75 -1.59 -31.56 -10.62
C SER A 75 -1.14 -31.49 -9.16
N PHE A 76 -1.35 -30.36 -8.47
CA PHE A 76 -0.94 -30.16 -7.09
C PHE A 76 -2.00 -30.70 -6.13
N THR A 77 -1.54 -31.55 -5.21
CA THR A 77 -2.39 -32.13 -4.17
C THR A 77 -2.84 -31.07 -3.16
N GLU A 78 -3.95 -31.34 -2.48
CA GLU A 78 -4.42 -30.51 -1.35
C GLU A 78 -3.32 -30.24 -0.31
N LYS A 79 -2.50 -31.26 0.00
CA LYS A 79 -1.36 -31.13 0.92
C LYS A 79 -0.27 -30.18 0.39
N GLN A 80 -0.03 -30.16 -0.92
CA GLN A 80 0.93 -29.23 -1.53
C GLN A 80 0.38 -27.81 -1.49
N VAL A 81 -0.92 -27.62 -1.74
CA VAL A 81 -1.58 -26.32 -1.65
C VAL A 81 -1.56 -25.79 -0.21
N ALA A 82 -1.85 -26.62 0.79
CA ALA A 82 -1.75 -26.23 2.19
C ALA A 82 -0.33 -25.80 2.61
N GLN A 83 0.70 -26.52 2.14
CA GLN A 83 2.09 -26.15 2.39
C GLN A 83 2.47 -24.84 1.70
N ALA A 84 1.97 -24.61 0.48
CA ALA A 84 2.21 -23.37 -0.24
C ALA A 84 1.55 -22.18 0.46
N TYR A 85 0.29 -22.30 0.89
CA TYR A 85 -0.37 -21.25 1.69
C TYR A 85 0.37 -20.95 2.99
N SER A 86 0.75 -21.97 3.75
CA SER A 86 1.53 -21.79 4.99
C SER A 86 2.86 -21.09 4.70
N ARG A 87 3.57 -21.46 3.63
CA ARG A 87 4.84 -20.83 3.28
C ARG A 87 4.67 -19.40 2.79
N THR A 88 3.60 -19.10 2.06
CA THR A 88 3.26 -17.74 1.65
C THR A 88 2.90 -16.88 2.84
N GLN A 89 2.13 -17.41 3.80
CA GLN A 89 1.86 -16.75 5.08
C GLN A 89 3.18 -16.41 5.79
N ASP A 90 4.07 -17.38 6.01
CA ASP A 90 5.36 -17.14 6.67
C ASP A 90 6.16 -16.03 5.96
N LEU A 91 6.17 -16.02 4.62
CA LEU A 91 6.87 -15.03 3.81
C LEU A 91 6.28 -13.62 4.01
N LEU A 92 4.95 -13.47 4.01
CA LEU A 92 4.28 -12.20 4.23
C LEU A 92 4.47 -11.71 5.67
N GLU A 93 4.41 -12.60 6.67
CA GLU A 93 4.65 -12.26 8.07
C GLU A 93 6.08 -11.77 8.30
N ALA A 94 7.08 -12.46 7.72
CA ALA A 94 8.48 -12.05 7.81
C ALA A 94 8.77 -10.71 7.11
N VAL A 95 7.96 -10.34 6.11
CA VAL A 95 8.11 -9.07 5.37
C VAL A 95 7.41 -7.92 6.08
N TYR A 96 6.19 -8.15 6.58
CA TYR A 96 5.32 -7.07 7.04
C TYR A 96 5.09 -7.04 8.55
N LEU A 97 5.22 -8.15 9.28
CA LEU A 97 4.92 -8.20 10.72
C LEU A 97 6.17 -8.26 11.59
N ASP A 98 7.30 -8.73 11.05
CA ASP A 98 8.58 -8.73 11.74
C ASP A 98 9.13 -7.31 11.92
N GLN A 99 9.05 -6.77 13.15
CA GLN A 99 9.51 -5.42 13.45
C GLN A 99 11.02 -5.25 13.24
N ASP A 100 11.84 -6.28 13.42
CA ASP A 100 13.28 -6.20 13.20
C ASP A 100 13.59 -6.04 11.70
N ALA A 101 12.78 -6.70 10.84
CA ALA A 101 12.81 -6.46 9.41
C ALA A 101 12.28 -5.05 9.07
N VAL A 102 11.07 -4.70 9.51
CA VAL A 102 10.41 -3.45 9.11
C VAL A 102 11.20 -2.21 9.55
N PHE A 103 11.68 -2.15 10.78
CA PHE A 103 12.34 -0.96 11.34
C PHE A 103 13.87 -1.06 11.37
N GLY A 104 14.41 -2.28 11.44
CA GLY A 104 15.86 -2.53 11.54
C GLY A 104 16.52 -2.99 10.24
N GLY A 105 15.74 -3.42 9.25
CA GLY A 105 16.24 -4.00 8.01
C GLY A 105 16.85 -5.40 8.17
N ASP A 106 16.61 -6.08 9.30
CA ASP A 106 17.04 -7.46 9.50
C ASP A 106 16.06 -8.43 8.83
N ASN A 107 16.34 -8.79 7.58
CA ASN A 107 15.50 -9.68 6.79
C ASN A 107 15.91 -11.16 6.96
N SER A 108 16.51 -11.55 8.08
CA SER A 108 17.00 -12.92 8.29
C SER A 108 15.87 -13.95 8.34
N GLU A 109 14.74 -13.64 8.99
CA GLU A 109 13.55 -14.51 9.01
C GLU A 109 12.98 -14.71 7.60
N PHE A 110 12.93 -13.66 6.77
CA PHE A 110 12.57 -13.81 5.35
C PHE A 110 13.57 -14.69 4.60
N THR A 111 14.87 -14.47 4.81
CA THR A 111 15.94 -15.15 4.07
C THR A 111 15.95 -16.65 4.32
N VAL A 112 15.66 -17.12 5.55
CA VAL A 112 15.56 -18.56 5.86
C VAL A 112 14.35 -19.23 5.21
N LEU A 113 13.37 -18.44 4.75
CA LEU A 113 12.22 -18.94 4.01
C LEU A 113 12.53 -19.15 2.52
N LEU A 114 13.66 -18.69 2.03
CA LEU A 114 14.12 -18.97 0.67
C LEU A 114 15.00 -20.22 0.63
N SER A 115 15.04 -20.89 -0.52
CA SER A 115 15.90 -22.06 -0.71
C SER A 115 16.37 -22.17 -2.16
N GLY A 116 17.32 -23.09 -2.41
CA GLY A 116 17.71 -23.46 -3.75
C GLY A 116 18.14 -22.29 -4.63
N GLN A 117 17.50 -22.18 -5.79
CA GLN A 117 17.79 -21.16 -6.78
C GLN A 117 17.21 -19.79 -6.40
N SER A 118 16.07 -19.74 -5.71
CA SER A 118 15.43 -18.54 -5.18
C SER A 118 16.34 -17.83 -4.17
N LEU A 119 16.86 -18.56 -3.17
CA LEU A 119 17.83 -18.00 -2.21
C LEU A 119 19.11 -17.52 -2.91
N LYS A 120 19.63 -18.29 -3.86
CA LYS A 120 20.82 -17.91 -4.61
C LYS A 120 20.60 -16.62 -5.40
N TRP A 121 19.44 -16.49 -6.06
CA TRP A 121 19.09 -15.28 -6.80
C TRP A 121 18.98 -14.09 -5.85
N TYR A 122 18.25 -14.24 -4.74
CA TYR A 122 18.08 -13.19 -3.73
C TYR A 122 19.44 -12.67 -3.25
N MET A 123 20.31 -13.58 -2.78
CA MET A 123 21.63 -13.21 -2.24
C MET A 123 22.59 -12.64 -3.29
N SER A 124 22.50 -13.10 -4.55
CA SER A 124 23.40 -12.61 -5.62
C SER A 124 23.02 -11.23 -6.12
N ASN A 125 21.79 -10.79 -5.85
CA ASN A 125 21.24 -9.51 -6.30
C ASN A 125 21.01 -8.51 -5.15
N LEU A 126 21.43 -8.84 -3.92
CA LEU A 126 21.52 -7.86 -2.86
C LEU A 126 22.49 -6.75 -3.31
N ASP A 127 22.04 -5.51 -3.24
CA ASP A 127 22.83 -4.33 -3.65
C ASP A 127 23.21 -4.31 -5.15
N ASN A 128 22.40 -4.93 -6.02
CA ASN A 128 22.59 -4.78 -7.47
C ASN A 128 22.46 -3.30 -7.88
N GLU A 129 23.33 -2.85 -8.78
CA GLU A 129 23.31 -1.49 -9.33
C GLU A 129 22.11 -1.27 -10.26
N ASP A 130 21.61 -2.33 -10.89
CA ASP A 130 20.38 -2.31 -11.68
C ASP A 130 19.18 -2.42 -10.73
N PHE A 131 18.34 -1.38 -10.73
CA PHE A 131 17.22 -1.23 -9.80
C PHE A 131 16.22 -2.37 -9.92
N ASP A 132 15.93 -2.79 -11.15
CA ASP A 132 14.97 -3.86 -11.43
C ASP A 132 15.48 -5.23 -10.98
N LEU A 133 16.81 -5.39 -10.91
CA LEU A 133 17.42 -6.64 -10.46
C LEU A 133 17.68 -6.66 -8.96
N ASN A 134 17.72 -5.51 -8.29
CA ASN A 134 18.14 -5.43 -6.90
C ASN A 134 17.12 -6.05 -5.95
N SER A 135 17.48 -7.15 -5.29
CA SER A 135 16.56 -7.93 -4.46
C SER A 135 16.07 -7.23 -3.18
N ARG A 136 16.56 -6.02 -2.89
CA ARG A 136 16.04 -5.17 -1.80
C ARG A 136 14.60 -4.70 -2.04
N HIS A 137 14.09 -4.76 -3.27
CA HIS A 137 12.67 -4.49 -3.53
C HIS A 137 11.72 -5.56 -2.97
N VAL A 138 12.23 -6.73 -2.54
CA VAL A 138 11.42 -7.85 -2.05
C VAL A 138 10.97 -7.68 -0.59
N PRO A 139 11.84 -7.40 0.39
CA PRO A 139 11.40 -7.07 1.75
C PRO A 139 10.66 -5.72 1.82
N PHE A 140 10.00 -5.46 2.95
CA PHE A 140 9.42 -4.16 3.30
C PHE A 140 10.23 -3.59 4.46
N ASN A 141 11.06 -2.59 4.18
CA ASN A 141 11.88 -1.94 5.20
C ASN A 141 11.61 -0.43 5.18
N LEU A 142 11.41 0.15 6.35
CA LEU A 142 11.41 1.59 6.52
C LEU A 142 12.84 2.11 6.54
N THR A 143 13.03 3.35 6.08
CA THR A 143 14.34 3.98 6.11
C THR A 143 14.84 4.06 7.56
N PRO A 144 16.04 3.54 7.88
CA PRO A 144 16.51 3.46 9.26
C PRO A 144 16.49 4.81 9.98
N GLY A 145 15.91 4.83 11.17
CA GLY A 145 15.86 6.04 12.02
C GLY A 145 14.83 7.08 11.58
N THR A 146 13.86 6.71 10.73
CA THR A 146 12.78 7.61 10.27
C THR A 146 11.43 7.28 10.89
N ALA A 147 11.30 6.13 11.56
CA ALA A 147 10.07 5.64 12.15
C ALA A 147 10.32 4.79 13.41
N GLU A 148 9.40 4.86 14.36
CA GLU A 148 9.25 3.95 15.49
C GLU A 148 7.83 3.36 15.46
N PRO A 149 7.63 2.08 15.85
CA PRO A 149 6.30 1.49 15.90
C PRO A 149 5.41 2.17 16.95
N VAL A 150 4.13 2.33 16.64
CA VAL A 150 3.10 2.72 17.63
C VAL A 150 2.36 1.45 18.08
N GLY A 151 2.92 0.81 19.11
CA GLY A 151 2.44 -0.49 19.59
C GLY A 151 2.94 -1.65 18.71
N ASP A 152 2.45 -2.86 19.00
CA ASP A 152 2.94 -4.10 18.35
C ASP A 152 1.96 -4.69 17.33
N VAL A 153 0.84 -4.00 17.08
CA VAL A 153 -0.22 -4.48 16.21
C VAL A 153 -0.07 -3.87 14.82
N VAL A 154 -0.16 -4.73 13.81
CA VAL A 154 -0.29 -4.37 12.40
C VAL A 154 -1.61 -4.92 11.89
N LYS A 155 -2.38 -4.09 11.19
CA LYS A 155 -3.71 -4.47 10.70
C LYS A 155 -3.63 -4.94 9.26
N VAL A 156 -4.31 -6.05 8.96
CA VAL A 156 -4.27 -6.71 7.65
C VAL A 156 -5.69 -7.03 7.19
N ASP A 157 -6.00 -6.67 5.94
CA ASP A 157 -7.22 -7.07 5.23
C ASP A 157 -6.85 -7.60 3.84
N GLY A 158 -7.48 -8.68 3.40
CA GLY A 158 -7.25 -9.26 2.09
C GLY A 158 -7.29 -10.77 2.09
N ALA A 159 -6.76 -11.37 1.03
CA ALA A 159 -6.77 -12.82 0.87
C ALA A 159 -5.63 -13.32 -0.02
N MET A 160 -5.44 -14.63 0.01
CA MET A 160 -4.60 -15.36 -0.93
C MET A 160 -5.39 -16.47 -1.61
N ARG A 161 -4.99 -16.87 -2.82
CA ARG A 161 -5.61 -17.98 -3.55
C ARG A 161 -4.57 -18.75 -4.36
N ALA A 162 -4.74 -20.06 -4.48
CA ALA A 162 -3.84 -20.93 -5.20
C ALA A 162 -4.43 -21.40 -6.54
N GLU A 163 -3.60 -21.46 -7.58
CA GLU A 163 -3.94 -22.05 -8.87
C GLU A 163 -2.73 -22.74 -9.51
N ALA A 164 -2.99 -23.75 -10.35
CA ALA A 164 -1.93 -24.36 -11.15
C ALA A 164 -1.65 -23.47 -12.37
N ALA A 165 -0.38 -23.16 -12.59
CA ALA A 165 0.09 -22.33 -13.68
C ALA A 165 1.28 -22.98 -14.41
N ARG A 166 1.72 -22.34 -15.49
CA ARG A 166 2.83 -22.81 -16.32
C ARG A 166 3.66 -21.62 -16.78
N ASP A 167 4.97 -21.72 -16.60
CA ASP A 167 5.91 -20.66 -16.99
C ASP A 167 6.16 -20.61 -18.51
N ASP A 168 6.96 -19.65 -18.95
CA ASP A 168 7.34 -19.44 -20.35
C ASP A 168 8.17 -20.60 -20.94
N ARG A 169 8.79 -21.42 -20.08
CA ARG A 169 9.58 -22.61 -20.44
C ARG A 169 8.75 -23.88 -20.43
N GLY A 170 7.47 -23.79 -20.07
CA GLY A 170 6.54 -24.91 -20.04
C GLY A 170 6.59 -25.75 -18.77
N GLN A 171 7.25 -25.26 -17.72
CA GLN A 171 7.31 -25.90 -16.41
C GLN A 171 6.05 -25.58 -15.60
N ASP A 172 5.43 -26.62 -15.03
CA ASP A 172 4.28 -26.46 -14.14
C ASP A 172 4.73 -25.97 -12.77
N TYR A 173 3.95 -25.04 -12.20
CA TYR A 173 4.15 -24.51 -10.86
C TYR A 173 2.80 -24.20 -10.20
N LEU A 174 2.79 -24.12 -8.87
CA LEU A 174 1.62 -23.68 -8.11
C LEU A 174 1.79 -22.19 -7.82
N ALA A 175 0.90 -21.37 -8.36
CA ALA A 175 0.85 -19.93 -8.10
C ALA A 175 -0.01 -19.68 -6.86
N VAL A 176 0.52 -18.98 -5.87
CA VAL A 176 -0.27 -18.41 -4.77
C VAL A 176 -0.33 -16.91 -4.95
N HIS A 177 -1.48 -16.42 -5.43
CA HIS A 177 -1.75 -14.99 -5.60
C HIS A 177 -2.11 -14.37 -4.25
N THR A 178 -1.61 -13.16 -3.99
CA THR A 178 -1.76 -12.44 -2.73
C THR A 178 -2.20 -11.01 -2.99
N GLU A 179 -3.27 -10.59 -2.33
CA GLU A 179 -3.83 -9.24 -2.44
C GLU A 179 -4.22 -8.78 -1.04
N TYR A 180 -3.49 -7.81 -0.49
CA TYR A 180 -3.65 -7.37 0.91
C TYR A 180 -3.49 -5.86 1.05
N THR A 181 -4.19 -5.28 2.01
CA THR A 181 -3.92 -3.97 2.59
C THR A 181 -3.34 -4.19 3.98
N ILE A 182 -2.16 -3.63 4.23
CA ILE A 182 -1.42 -3.74 5.48
C ILE A 182 -1.23 -2.34 6.08
N VAL A 183 -1.52 -2.17 7.37
CA VAL A 183 -1.48 -0.87 8.04
C VAL A 183 -0.56 -0.88 9.24
N HIS A 184 0.53 -0.11 9.14
CA HIS A 184 1.50 0.12 10.20
C HIS A 184 1.31 1.49 10.82
N PRO A 185 0.89 1.59 12.09
CA PRO A 185 0.92 2.85 12.80
C PRO A 185 2.37 3.15 13.24
N VAL A 186 2.91 4.28 12.82
CA VAL A 186 4.31 4.67 13.07
C VAL A 186 4.39 6.09 13.62
N ALA A 187 5.43 6.37 14.41
CA ALA A 187 5.75 7.69 14.94
C ALA A 187 7.13 8.14 14.48
N ARG A 188 7.31 9.47 14.36
CA ARG A 188 8.63 10.04 14.16
C ARG A 188 9.47 9.77 15.41
N PRO A 189 10.71 9.25 15.28
CA PRO A 189 11.52 8.87 16.44
C PRO A 189 11.69 10.02 17.44
N GLY A 190 11.36 9.74 18.71
CA GLY A 190 11.47 10.73 19.80
C GLY A 190 10.45 11.87 19.77
N GLU A 191 9.49 11.86 18.85
CA GLU A 191 8.47 12.91 18.69
C GLU A 191 7.05 12.35 18.80
N PRO A 192 6.05 13.20 19.14
CA PRO A 192 4.67 12.74 19.30
C PRO A 192 3.91 12.63 17.98
N VAL A 193 4.45 13.16 16.88
CA VAL A 193 3.84 13.06 15.55
C VAL A 193 3.89 11.61 15.05
N SER A 194 2.79 11.17 14.45
CA SER A 194 2.59 9.79 14.00
C SER A 194 1.72 9.79 12.76
N VAL A 195 1.63 8.64 12.09
CA VAL A 195 0.83 8.43 10.90
C VAL A 195 0.53 6.93 10.75
N ARG A 196 -0.47 6.57 9.95
CA ARG A 196 -0.69 5.20 9.50
C ARG A 196 -0.08 5.04 8.11
N LEU A 197 0.94 4.20 8.00
CA LEU A 197 1.40 3.74 6.69
C LEU A 197 0.46 2.66 6.22
N VAL A 198 -0.18 2.89 5.09
CA VAL A 198 -1.03 1.94 4.40
C VAL A 198 -0.26 1.40 3.21
N THR A 199 -0.14 0.08 3.15
CA THR A 199 0.52 -0.64 2.08
C THR A 199 -0.50 -1.48 1.34
N THR A 200 -0.68 -1.24 0.06
CA THR A 200 -1.38 -2.18 -0.82
C THR A 200 -0.36 -3.13 -1.43
N HIS A 201 -0.54 -4.43 -1.20
CA HIS A 201 0.30 -5.51 -1.68
C HIS A 201 -0.42 -6.28 -2.79
N HIS A 202 0.28 -6.49 -3.90
CA HIS A 202 -0.13 -7.38 -4.99
C HIS A 202 1.03 -8.32 -5.34
N GLY A 203 0.77 -9.62 -5.33
CA GLY A 203 1.85 -10.59 -5.46
C GLY A 203 1.44 -11.97 -5.96
N GLU A 204 2.46 -12.71 -6.35
CA GLU A 204 2.42 -14.14 -6.58
C GLU A 204 3.63 -14.79 -5.90
N VAL A 205 3.42 -15.87 -5.16
CA VAL A 205 4.50 -16.79 -4.80
C VAL A 205 4.39 -18.01 -5.68
N SER A 206 5.36 -18.19 -6.58
CA SER A 206 5.42 -19.37 -7.46
C SER A 206 6.12 -20.52 -6.74
N PHE A 207 5.52 -21.71 -6.73
CA PHE A 207 6.06 -22.90 -6.10
C PHE A 207 6.40 -23.98 -7.13
N TYR A 208 7.70 -24.24 -7.30
CA TYR A 208 8.21 -25.24 -8.26
C TYR A 208 8.57 -26.55 -7.55
N ASP A 209 8.16 -27.69 -8.11
CA ASP A 209 8.63 -29.00 -7.64
C ASP A 209 10.08 -29.23 -8.11
N VAL A 210 10.99 -29.19 -7.15
CA VAL A 210 12.44 -29.40 -7.37
C VAL A 210 12.87 -30.85 -7.07
N GLY A 211 11.89 -31.75 -6.91
CA GLY A 211 12.08 -33.16 -6.62
C GLY A 211 11.95 -33.49 -5.14
N GLY A 212 11.65 -34.76 -4.84
CA GLY A 212 11.50 -35.24 -3.46
C GLY A 212 10.24 -34.73 -2.75
N GLY A 213 9.31 -34.09 -3.47
CA GLY A 213 8.09 -33.51 -2.92
C GLY A 213 8.29 -32.16 -2.23
N ALA A 214 9.47 -31.54 -2.38
CA ALA A 214 9.74 -30.20 -1.89
C ALA A 214 9.33 -29.17 -2.95
N LEU A 215 8.67 -28.11 -2.51
CA LEU A 215 8.32 -26.96 -3.35
C LEU A 215 9.26 -25.80 -3.03
N GLU A 216 9.99 -25.33 -4.04
CA GLU A 216 10.82 -24.13 -3.93
C GLU A 216 9.97 -22.89 -4.20
N ALA A 217 9.91 -21.97 -3.23
CA ALA A 217 9.13 -20.74 -3.29
C ALA A 217 9.91 -19.59 -3.96
N TRP A 218 9.24 -18.90 -4.88
CA TRP A 218 9.72 -17.72 -5.58
C TRP A 218 8.72 -16.59 -5.36
N PRO A 219 8.91 -15.75 -4.32
CA PRO A 219 8.07 -14.58 -4.13
C PRO A 219 8.34 -13.54 -5.22
N ASN A 220 7.29 -13.06 -5.85
CA ASN A 220 7.31 -11.96 -6.79
C ASN A 220 6.10 -11.07 -6.53
N TRP A 221 6.35 -9.87 -6.02
CA TRP A 221 5.29 -8.96 -5.65
C TRP A 221 5.75 -7.52 -5.78
N TRP A 222 4.77 -6.65 -5.82
CA TRP A 222 4.93 -5.21 -5.86
C TRP A 222 3.93 -4.59 -4.88
N ARG A 223 4.12 -3.31 -4.59
CA ARG A 223 3.32 -2.64 -3.56
C ARG A 223 3.25 -1.15 -3.78
N PHE A 224 2.15 -0.57 -3.33
CA PHE A 224 2.02 0.86 -3.09
C PHE A 224 2.06 1.12 -1.61
N VAL A 225 2.73 2.21 -1.21
CA VAL A 225 2.88 2.58 0.20
C VAL A 225 2.60 4.06 0.32
N GLY A 226 1.74 4.44 1.25
CA GLY A 226 1.47 5.84 1.57
C GLY A 226 1.07 6.03 3.02
N PRO A 227 1.36 7.19 3.64
CA PRO A 227 2.12 8.31 3.08
C PRO A 227 3.63 8.13 3.25
N VAL A 228 4.39 8.25 2.16
CA VAL A 228 5.86 8.17 2.13
C VAL A 228 6.44 9.28 1.24
N HIS A 229 7.72 9.60 1.42
CA HIS A 229 8.41 10.51 0.50
C HIS A 229 8.64 9.84 -0.86
N CYS A 230 8.48 10.62 -1.93
CA CYS A 230 8.78 10.23 -3.30
C CYS A 230 10.30 10.19 -3.56
N VAL A 231 10.98 9.14 -3.10
CA VAL A 231 12.42 8.93 -3.32
C VAL A 231 12.67 7.60 -4.03
N GLU A 232 13.64 7.58 -4.94
CA GLU A 232 14.06 6.36 -5.65
C GLU A 232 14.99 5.53 -4.74
N GLU A 233 14.40 4.86 -3.75
CA GLU A 233 15.09 4.00 -2.79
C GLU A 233 14.33 2.68 -2.58
N TYR A 234 15.00 1.66 -2.03
CA TYR A 234 14.35 0.37 -1.70
C TYR A 234 13.73 0.35 -0.30
N THR A 235 13.81 1.48 0.41
CA THR A 235 13.24 1.67 1.74
C THR A 235 12.19 2.78 1.70
N PHE A 236 11.20 2.66 2.56
CA PHE A 236 10.12 3.63 2.64
C PHE A 236 10.39 4.65 3.74
N THR A 237 10.47 5.93 3.39
CA THR A 237 10.58 7.00 4.38
C THR A 237 9.18 7.58 4.64
N PRO A 238 8.59 7.43 5.83
CA PRO A 238 7.27 7.98 6.13
C PRO A 238 7.25 9.49 5.97
N ALA A 239 6.20 10.01 5.36
CA ALA A 239 5.96 11.45 5.27
C ALA A 239 4.99 11.85 6.37
N TYR A 240 5.44 12.72 7.29
CA TYR A 240 4.63 13.08 8.46
C TYR A 240 3.78 14.34 8.21
N PRO A 241 2.61 14.47 8.86
CA PRO A 241 1.66 15.55 8.60
C PRO A 241 2.22 16.96 8.85
N ASP A 242 3.16 17.09 9.79
CA ASP A 242 3.78 18.35 10.17
C ASP A 242 4.91 18.83 9.24
N GLU A 243 5.25 18.03 8.22
CA GLU A 243 6.29 18.35 7.23
C GLU A 243 5.79 19.24 6.09
N PHE A 244 4.48 19.29 5.89
CA PHE A 244 3.85 20.06 4.82
C PHE A 244 3.08 21.24 5.42
N PRO A 245 3.74 22.41 5.62
CA PRO A 245 3.05 23.59 6.11
C PRO A 245 1.92 24.02 5.16
N GLU A 246 0.93 24.74 5.68
CA GLU A 246 -0.21 25.22 4.89
C GLU A 246 0.22 25.86 3.57
N GLY A 247 -0.15 25.24 2.45
CA GLY A 247 0.12 25.73 1.09
C GLY A 247 1.22 24.99 0.31
N GLU A 248 2.03 24.13 0.95
CA GLU A 248 3.07 23.31 0.31
C GLU A 248 2.61 21.86 0.06
N ARG A 249 1.31 21.66 -0.21
CA ARG A 249 0.75 20.32 -0.41
C ARG A 249 1.23 19.67 -1.72
N PRO A 250 1.39 18.34 -1.74
CA PRO A 250 1.62 17.58 -2.97
C PRO A 250 0.61 17.96 -4.06
N LYS A 251 1.10 18.05 -5.30
CA LYS A 251 0.27 18.38 -6.47
C LYS A 251 -0.33 17.09 -7.02
N GLY A 252 -1.55 17.15 -7.54
CA GLY A 252 -2.24 15.99 -8.12
C GLY A 252 -3.66 15.86 -7.56
N VAL A 253 -4.40 14.90 -8.10
CA VAL A 253 -5.64 14.45 -7.46
C VAL A 253 -5.22 13.52 -6.31
N PRO A 254 -5.63 13.79 -5.06
CA PRO A 254 -5.27 12.91 -3.96
C PRO A 254 -5.90 11.52 -4.11
N GLU A 255 -5.09 10.49 -3.88
CA GLU A 255 -5.48 9.07 -3.90
C GLU A 255 -5.83 8.58 -2.50
N ASP A 256 -6.80 7.66 -2.40
CA ASP A 256 -7.15 7.00 -1.15
C ASP A 256 -6.21 5.81 -0.92
N ALA A 257 -5.39 5.86 0.12
CA ALA A 257 -4.41 4.80 0.39
C ALA A 257 -5.05 3.44 0.76
N TYR A 258 -6.33 3.41 1.14
CA TYR A 258 -7.09 2.19 1.41
C TYR A 258 -7.83 1.65 0.16
N ASP A 259 -7.91 2.42 -0.92
CA ASP A 259 -8.57 2.00 -2.16
C ASP A 259 -7.67 1.11 -3.02
N ARG A 260 -7.81 -0.21 -2.82
CA ARG A 260 -7.06 -1.24 -3.53
C ARG A 260 -7.30 -1.27 -5.05
N GLU A 261 -8.49 -0.91 -5.52
CA GLU A 261 -8.82 -0.92 -6.96
C GLU A 261 -8.06 0.18 -7.70
N SER A 262 -7.88 1.33 -7.05
CA SER A 262 -7.11 2.46 -7.61
C SER A 262 -5.62 2.14 -7.77
N THR A 263 -5.15 1.08 -7.12
CA THR A 263 -3.76 0.62 -7.08
C THR A 263 -3.53 -0.72 -7.81
N GLU A 264 -4.41 -1.12 -8.74
CA GLU A 264 -4.23 -2.38 -9.49
C GLU A 264 -3.22 -2.26 -10.66
N GLU A 265 -3.07 -1.08 -11.24
CA GLU A 265 -2.04 -0.81 -12.25
C GLU A 265 -0.88 -0.05 -11.62
N PRO A 266 0.38 -0.47 -11.82
CA PRO A 266 1.53 0.30 -11.37
C PRO A 266 1.58 1.61 -12.14
N ASP A 267 1.03 2.68 -11.56
CA ASP A 267 1.40 4.03 -11.96
C ASP A 267 2.81 4.29 -11.42
N GLU A 268 3.75 4.58 -12.31
CA GLU A 268 5.14 4.87 -11.95
C GLU A 268 5.29 6.27 -11.33
N GLU A 269 4.23 7.09 -11.33
CA GLU A 269 4.27 8.46 -10.87
C GLU A 269 3.87 8.58 -9.38
N CYS A 270 4.72 9.25 -8.59
CA CYS A 270 4.41 9.48 -7.18
C CYS A 270 3.24 10.48 -7.03
N SER A 271 2.17 10.03 -6.39
CA SER A 271 0.92 10.79 -6.23
C SER A 271 0.73 11.39 -4.84
N ALA A 272 -0.15 12.39 -4.76
CA ALA A 272 -0.64 12.92 -3.50
C ALA A 272 -1.56 11.90 -2.82
N ILE A 273 -1.43 11.69 -1.51
CA ILE A 273 -2.39 10.89 -0.74
C ILE A 273 -3.43 11.81 -0.10
N GLY A 274 -4.70 11.43 -0.23
CA GLY A 274 -5.86 12.14 0.32
C GLY A 274 -6.23 11.70 1.73
N GLN A 275 -7.21 12.39 2.32
CA GLN A 275 -7.81 11.96 3.59
C GLN A 275 -8.67 10.71 3.36
N THR A 276 -8.64 9.82 4.34
CA THR A 276 -9.40 8.55 4.38
C THR A 276 -10.13 8.44 5.71
#